data_AF-A0A202DUE0-F1
#
_entry.id   AF-A0A202DUE0-F1
#
_cell.length_a   1.000
_cell.length_b   1.000
_cell.length_c   1.000
_cell.angle_alpha   90.00
_cell.angle_beta   90.00
_cell.angle_gamma   90.00
#
_symmetry.space_group_name_H-M   'P 1'
#
loop_
_entity.id
_entity.type
_entity.pdbx_description
1 polymer ?
#
loop_
_entity_poly.entity_id
_entity_poly.type
_entity_poly.pdbx_seq_one_letter_code
_entity_poly.pdbx_strand_id
1 'polypeptide(L)'
;MKKNNILILLVSASMIILNCQNDQSISSDFSIILIPDSQKYTESNPDGFYAQTEWIKSAVKKENIQFVIHLGDITENNTDTEWDIANKAMSTLDDAVPFSVLPGNHDGALAIRNTAKYNEIFGHARFRGYPWYGGHRGGSNDCNYSFFNYGKLQFMVLNLVFGPTDEELQWADEIVRKYKDKRVIVATHGYLYFDDTRLGEGDLFSPHKKSKALNDGEQMWEKFVRHHDNIFLVVSGHVKGDGTGFLTSFGKRGNPVHQLLANYQKSPNSGDGWLRILKFKPEANKIQVIAYSPVLNQYNENPDHSFEFEYDMRGEKIN
;
A
#
# COMPACT_ATOMS: atom_id res chain seq x y z
N MET A 1 -4.76 83.18 -27.31
CA MET A 1 -4.06 82.06 -26.63
C MET A 1 -5.09 80.95 -26.36
N LYS A 2 -5.18 79.95 -27.24
CA LYS A 2 -6.08 78.80 -27.07
C LYS A 2 -5.32 77.69 -26.33
N LYS A 3 -5.80 77.29 -25.15
CA LYS A 3 -5.29 76.13 -24.41
C LYS A 3 -6.02 74.88 -24.91
N ASN A 4 -5.28 73.97 -25.55
CA ASN A 4 -5.74 72.61 -25.84
C ASN A 4 -5.51 71.75 -24.60
N ASN A 5 -6.57 71.17 -24.04
CA ASN A 5 -6.47 70.10 -23.05
C ASN A 5 -6.41 68.77 -23.80
N ILE A 6 -5.27 68.09 -23.71
CA ILE A 6 -5.12 66.70 -24.17
C ILE A 6 -5.51 65.79 -23.00
N LEU A 7 -6.58 65.03 -23.19
CA LEU A 7 -7.01 63.96 -22.29
C LEU A 7 -6.21 62.70 -22.67
N ILE A 8 -5.31 62.26 -21.80
CA ILE A 8 -4.58 60.99 -21.96
C ILE A 8 -5.45 59.88 -21.37
N LEU A 9 -5.99 59.01 -22.23
CA LEU A 9 -6.63 57.76 -21.82
C LEU A 9 -5.52 56.74 -21.50
N LEU A 10 -5.35 56.40 -20.22
CA LEU A 10 -4.56 55.25 -19.80
C LEU A 10 -5.42 53.98 -19.96
N VAL A 11 -5.14 53.19 -21.00
CA VAL A 11 -5.70 51.84 -21.14
C VAL A 11 -4.80 50.90 -20.32
N SER A 12 -5.30 50.46 -19.16
CA SER A 12 -4.65 49.38 -18.40
C SER A 12 -4.86 48.06 -19.12
N ALA A 13 -3.81 47.53 -19.75
CA ALA A 13 -3.81 46.17 -20.27
C ALA A 13 -3.69 45.18 -19.10
N SER A 14 -4.80 44.59 -18.68
CA SER A 14 -4.80 43.45 -17.76
C SER A 14 -4.25 42.22 -18.50
N MET A 15 -2.99 41.87 -18.25
CA MET A 15 -2.44 40.58 -18.62
C MET A 15 -3.15 39.50 -17.81
N ILE A 16 -4.09 38.80 -18.43
CA ILE A 16 -4.60 37.52 -17.93
C ILE A 16 -3.48 36.52 -18.13
N ILE A 17 -2.74 36.23 -17.06
CA ILE A 17 -1.83 35.09 -17.01
C ILE A 17 -2.75 33.86 -16.94
N LEU A 18 -3.02 33.24 -18.09
CA LEU A 18 -3.55 31.89 -18.13
C LEU A 18 -2.47 30.97 -17.56
N ASN A 19 -2.63 30.61 -16.29
CA ASN A 19 -2.00 29.42 -15.74
C ASN A 19 -2.55 28.21 -16.50
N CYS A 20 -1.87 27.79 -17.57
CA CYS A 20 -1.98 26.43 -18.05
C CYS A 20 -1.45 25.50 -16.95
N GLN A 21 -2.30 25.13 -16.01
CA GLN A 21 -2.13 23.88 -15.31
C GLN A 21 -2.11 22.81 -16.40
N ASN A 22 -0.97 22.15 -16.58
CA ASN A 22 -0.87 20.96 -17.41
C ASN A 22 -1.85 19.94 -16.86
N ASP A 23 -3.05 19.90 -17.42
CA ASP A 23 -3.97 18.78 -17.31
C ASP A 23 -3.31 17.58 -17.99
N GLN A 24 -2.43 16.88 -17.27
CA GLN A 24 -2.11 15.51 -17.64
C GLN A 24 -3.43 14.75 -17.61
N SER A 25 -3.94 14.41 -18.79
CA SER A 25 -5.08 13.50 -18.91
C SER A 25 -4.71 12.20 -18.19
N ILE A 26 -5.52 11.80 -17.23
CA ILE A 26 -5.38 10.51 -16.54
C ILE A 26 -5.92 9.43 -17.50
N SER A 27 -5.24 9.19 -18.62
CA SER A 27 -5.66 8.23 -19.64
C SER A 27 -4.83 6.95 -19.65
N SER A 28 -3.58 7.02 -19.19
CA SER A 28 -2.71 5.83 -19.17
C SER A 28 -2.85 5.06 -17.86
N ASP A 29 -2.85 3.74 -17.99
CA ASP A 29 -2.79 2.81 -16.87
C ASP A 29 -1.52 3.02 -16.03
N PHE A 30 -1.63 2.81 -14.73
CA PHE A 30 -0.50 2.82 -13.80
C PHE A 30 -0.62 1.69 -12.80
N SER A 31 0.47 1.33 -12.14
CA SER A 31 0.48 0.14 -11.28
C SER A 31 0.99 0.42 -9.87
N ILE A 32 0.49 -0.36 -8.92
CA ILE A 32 1.07 -0.57 -7.60
C ILE A 32 1.47 -2.04 -7.48
N ILE A 33 2.60 -2.32 -6.86
CA ILE A 33 3.05 -3.70 -6.62
C ILE A 33 2.87 -4.04 -5.14
N LEU A 34 2.34 -5.24 -4.85
CA LEU A 34 2.37 -5.82 -3.51
C LEU A 34 3.42 -6.93 -3.46
N ILE A 35 4.32 -6.86 -2.49
CA ILE A 35 5.27 -7.92 -2.15
C ILE A 35 4.75 -8.61 -0.88
N PRO A 36 4.21 -9.84 -0.97
CA PRO A 36 3.73 -10.57 0.19
C PRO A 36 4.83 -11.41 0.85
N ASP A 37 4.76 -11.52 2.18
CA ASP A 37 5.37 -12.55 3.04
C ASP A 37 6.71 -13.13 2.53
N SER A 38 7.77 -12.32 2.53
CA SER A 38 9.10 -12.71 2.02
C SER A 38 9.90 -13.60 2.98
N GLN A 39 9.37 -13.87 4.18
CA GLN A 39 9.99 -14.64 5.26
C GLN A 39 10.65 -15.96 4.83
N LYS A 40 10.05 -16.70 3.89
CA LYS A 40 10.63 -17.97 3.43
C LYS A 40 11.79 -17.78 2.46
N TYR A 41 11.86 -16.65 1.76
CA TYR A 41 13.03 -16.29 0.97
C TYR A 41 14.20 -15.91 1.88
N THR A 42 13.95 -15.09 2.90
CA THR A 42 15.01 -14.66 3.82
C THR A 42 15.52 -15.79 4.70
N GLU A 43 14.65 -16.75 5.09
CA GLU A 43 15.03 -17.92 5.87
C GLU A 43 16.02 -18.83 5.13
N SER A 44 15.79 -19.09 3.83
CA SER A 44 16.46 -20.21 3.17
C SER A 44 16.70 -20.07 1.67
N ASN A 45 15.99 -19.20 0.96
CA ASN A 45 16.07 -19.09 -0.50
C ASN A 45 15.89 -17.64 -0.99
N PRO A 46 16.93 -16.79 -0.90
CA PRO A 46 16.79 -15.35 -1.11
C PRO A 46 16.53 -14.95 -2.57
N ASP A 47 16.77 -15.85 -3.52
CA ASP A 47 16.70 -15.57 -4.96
C ASP A 47 15.30 -15.11 -5.39
N GLY A 48 14.24 -15.62 -4.78
CA GLY A 48 12.87 -15.17 -5.04
C GLY A 48 12.66 -13.71 -4.68
N PHE A 49 13.16 -13.27 -3.52
CA PHE A 49 13.02 -11.89 -3.07
C PHE A 49 13.88 -10.93 -3.91
N TYR A 50 15.11 -11.32 -4.24
CA TYR A 50 15.95 -10.54 -5.16
C TYR A 50 15.33 -10.44 -6.55
N ALA A 51 14.76 -11.52 -7.08
CA ALA A 51 14.09 -11.50 -8.38
C ALA A 51 12.88 -10.56 -8.38
N GLN A 52 12.09 -10.52 -7.30
CA GLN A 52 11.00 -9.56 -7.15
C GLN A 52 11.50 -8.11 -7.22
N THR A 53 12.49 -7.73 -6.40
CA THR A 53 12.92 -6.33 -6.33
C THR A 53 13.68 -5.89 -7.57
N GLU A 54 14.51 -6.76 -8.17
CA GLU A 54 15.19 -6.46 -9.44
C GLU A 54 14.20 -6.34 -10.61
N TRP A 55 13.20 -7.23 -10.68
CA TRP A 55 12.15 -7.10 -11.69
C TRP A 55 11.39 -5.80 -11.54
N ILE A 56 10.95 -5.45 -10.32
CA ILE A 56 10.24 -4.19 -10.04
C ILE A 56 11.06 -3.00 -10.55
N LYS A 57 12.34 -2.91 -10.18
CA LYS A 57 13.25 -1.85 -10.63
C LYS A 57 13.34 -1.77 -12.16
N SER A 58 13.47 -2.92 -12.82
CA SER A 58 13.53 -2.97 -14.29
C SER A 58 12.20 -2.61 -14.97
N ALA A 59 11.08 -2.89 -14.30
CA ALA A 59 9.73 -2.77 -14.80
C ALA A 59 9.08 -1.41 -14.52
N VAL A 60 9.67 -0.54 -13.67
CA VAL A 60 9.09 0.75 -13.25
C VAL A 60 8.50 1.53 -14.43
N LYS A 61 9.26 1.73 -15.51
CA LYS A 61 8.78 2.47 -16.69
C LYS A 61 7.77 1.70 -17.53
N LYS A 62 7.97 0.38 -17.68
CA LYS A 62 7.14 -0.47 -18.56
C LYS A 62 5.75 -0.69 -17.97
N GLU A 63 5.68 -0.99 -16.68
CA GLU A 63 4.44 -1.24 -15.95
C GLU A 63 3.89 0.03 -15.29
N ASN A 64 4.57 1.16 -15.49
CA ASN A 64 4.23 2.47 -14.92
C ASN A 64 3.99 2.38 -13.40
N ILE A 65 4.94 1.78 -12.70
CA ILE A 65 4.86 1.48 -11.27
C ILE A 65 5.02 2.78 -10.48
N GLN A 66 3.98 3.16 -9.74
CA GLN A 66 3.98 4.38 -8.92
C GLN A 66 4.37 4.12 -7.47
N PHE A 67 4.13 2.90 -6.97
CA PHE A 67 4.35 2.56 -5.58
C PHE A 67 4.52 1.05 -5.36
N VAL A 68 5.26 0.67 -4.33
CA VAL A 68 5.41 -0.72 -3.87
C VAL A 68 5.04 -0.85 -2.39
N ILE A 69 4.27 -1.87 -2.03
CA ILE A 69 3.84 -2.14 -0.65
C ILE A 69 4.33 -3.53 -0.25
N HIS A 70 5.22 -3.62 0.73
CA HIS A 70 5.58 -4.89 1.36
C HIS A 70 4.60 -5.20 2.50
N LEU A 71 3.98 -6.38 2.49
CA LEU A 71 2.83 -6.71 3.34
C LEU A 71 3.20 -7.29 4.72
N GLY A 72 4.48 -7.26 5.10
CA GLY A 72 5.00 -7.78 6.37
C GLY A 72 5.50 -9.21 6.27
N ASP A 73 5.90 -9.76 7.42
CA ASP A 73 6.69 -10.99 7.54
C ASP A 73 7.85 -11.00 6.55
N ILE A 74 8.76 -10.05 6.78
CA ILE A 74 9.98 -9.86 6.00
C ILE A 74 10.99 -10.95 6.33
N THR A 75 11.01 -11.37 7.60
CA THR A 75 11.88 -12.41 8.16
C THR A 75 11.04 -13.56 8.70
N GLU A 76 11.60 -14.77 8.76
CA GLU A 76 10.93 -15.90 9.41
C GLU A 76 11.29 -15.99 10.90
N ASN A 77 12.55 -15.78 11.25
CA ASN A 77 13.06 -16.03 12.60
C ASN A 77 13.62 -14.76 13.26
N ASN A 78 13.44 -13.58 12.64
CA ASN A 78 13.93 -12.30 13.13
C ASN A 78 15.46 -12.30 13.37
N THR A 79 16.21 -13.00 12.52
CA THR A 79 17.68 -13.15 12.66
C THR A 79 18.45 -12.11 11.85
N ASP A 80 19.68 -11.79 12.26
CA ASP A 80 20.53 -10.81 11.56
C ASP A 80 20.74 -11.19 10.08
N THR A 81 20.96 -12.46 9.78
CA THR A 81 21.13 -12.95 8.41
C THR A 81 19.90 -12.70 7.54
N GLU A 82 18.70 -12.99 8.06
CA GLU A 82 17.45 -12.74 7.33
C GLU A 82 17.25 -11.24 7.06
N TRP A 83 17.57 -10.42 8.05
CA TRP A 83 17.51 -8.96 7.95
C TRP A 83 18.53 -8.38 6.97
N ASP A 84 19.76 -8.92 6.91
CA ASP A 84 20.77 -8.55 5.92
C ASP A 84 20.29 -8.86 4.50
N ILE A 85 19.67 -10.03 4.29
CA ILE A 85 19.07 -10.42 3.02
C ILE A 85 17.93 -9.46 2.65
N ALA A 86 17.01 -9.20 3.59
CA ALA A 86 15.88 -8.30 3.38
C ALA A 86 16.33 -6.89 3.04
N ASN A 87 17.31 -6.37 3.78
CA ASN A 87 17.88 -5.05 3.53
C ASN A 87 18.49 -4.99 2.13
N LYS A 88 19.29 -6.01 1.74
CA LYS A 88 19.88 -6.08 0.42
C LYS A 88 18.82 -6.11 -0.69
N ALA A 89 17.77 -6.93 -0.54
CA ALA A 89 16.70 -7.02 -1.53
C ALA A 89 15.97 -5.69 -1.70
N MET A 90 15.51 -5.10 -0.59
CA MET A 90 14.70 -3.87 -0.63
C MET A 90 15.53 -2.63 -1.00
N SER A 91 16.84 -2.61 -0.75
CA SER A 91 17.72 -1.50 -1.16
C SER A 91 17.83 -1.36 -2.68
N THR A 92 17.48 -2.39 -3.45
CA THR A 92 17.29 -2.26 -4.90
C THR A 92 16.24 -1.20 -5.27
N LEU A 93 15.27 -0.92 -4.39
CA LEU A 93 14.16 -0.01 -4.65
C LEU A 93 14.38 1.44 -4.19
N ASP A 94 15.35 1.72 -3.31
CA ASP A 94 15.53 3.02 -2.62
C ASP A 94 15.45 4.23 -3.56
N ASP A 95 16.14 4.20 -4.70
CA ASP A 95 16.13 5.26 -5.72
C ASP A 95 15.37 4.89 -7.00
N ALA A 96 14.70 3.73 -7.01
CA ALA A 96 14.01 3.22 -8.20
C ALA A 96 12.52 3.56 -8.21
N VAL A 97 11.83 3.39 -7.07
CA VAL A 97 10.39 3.56 -6.95
C VAL A 97 10.00 3.81 -5.49
N PRO A 98 9.04 4.70 -5.18
CA PRO A 98 8.53 4.85 -3.83
C PRO A 98 8.01 3.52 -3.28
N PHE A 99 8.35 3.21 -2.04
CA PHE A 99 7.87 2.00 -1.39
C PHE A 99 7.59 2.20 0.09
N SER A 100 6.85 1.27 0.66
CA SER A 100 6.59 1.23 2.09
C SER A 100 6.58 -0.20 2.62
N VAL A 101 6.88 -0.34 3.91
CA VAL A 101 7.04 -1.62 4.59
C VAL A 101 6.39 -1.51 5.96
N LEU A 102 5.74 -2.58 6.41
CA LEU A 102 5.21 -2.75 7.76
C LEU A 102 5.74 -4.07 8.36
N PRO A 103 5.92 -4.16 9.69
CA PRO A 103 6.36 -5.40 10.32
C PRO A 103 5.20 -6.38 10.51
N GLY A 104 5.44 -7.64 10.14
CA GLY A 104 4.57 -8.78 10.44
C GLY A 104 4.86 -9.42 11.81
N ASN A 105 4.14 -10.49 12.14
CA ASN A 105 4.33 -11.18 13.41
C ASN A 105 5.72 -11.85 13.55
N HIS A 106 6.34 -12.26 12.44
CA HIS A 106 7.69 -12.82 12.47
C HIS A 106 8.77 -11.74 12.58
N ASP A 107 8.47 -10.47 12.27
CA ASP A 107 9.40 -9.33 12.35
C ASP A 107 9.50 -8.71 13.75
N GLY A 108 9.00 -9.43 14.76
CA GLY A 108 8.98 -8.98 16.15
C GLY A 108 7.70 -8.27 16.58
N ALA A 109 6.69 -8.11 15.72
CA ALA A 109 5.39 -7.53 16.08
C ALA A 109 4.45 -8.48 16.86
N LEU A 110 4.96 -9.61 17.35
CA LEU A 110 4.23 -10.61 18.12
C LEU A 110 4.66 -10.66 19.59
N ALA A 111 3.76 -11.14 20.46
CA ALA A 111 3.98 -11.38 21.89
C ALA A 111 4.48 -10.14 22.68
N ILE A 112 5.79 -9.91 22.72
CA ILE A 112 6.40 -8.76 23.41
C ILE A 112 6.49 -7.50 22.53
N ARG A 113 6.13 -7.60 21.24
CA ARG A 113 6.16 -6.50 20.25
C ARG A 113 7.50 -5.75 20.24
N ASN A 114 8.58 -6.50 20.00
CA ASN A 114 9.92 -5.95 19.85
C ASN A 114 10.33 -5.88 18.37
N THR A 115 10.04 -4.75 17.73
CA THR A 115 10.35 -4.44 16.33
C THR A 115 11.69 -3.70 16.18
N ALA A 116 12.63 -3.85 17.12
CA ALA A 116 13.89 -3.11 17.10
C ALA A 116 14.73 -3.37 15.83
N LYS A 117 14.86 -4.64 15.40
CA LYS A 117 15.59 -4.99 14.17
C LYS A 117 14.90 -4.46 12.91
N TYR A 118 13.56 -4.56 12.85
CA TYR A 118 12.77 -3.91 11.80
C TYR A 118 13.07 -2.40 11.75
N ASN A 119 13.11 -1.71 12.88
CA ASN A 119 13.37 -0.27 12.94
C ASN A 119 14.84 0.11 12.69
N GLU A 120 15.79 -0.81 12.87
CA GLU A 120 17.18 -0.59 12.48
C GLU A 120 17.32 -0.48 10.96
N ILE A 121 16.57 -1.29 10.21
CA ILE A 121 16.69 -1.39 8.75
C ILE A 121 15.63 -0.57 8.01
N PHE A 122 14.39 -0.65 8.48
CA PHE A 122 13.20 -0.02 7.91
C PHE A 122 12.61 1.03 8.86
N GLY A 123 13.43 1.61 9.73
CA GLY A 123 13.04 2.75 10.56
C GLY A 123 12.85 4.03 9.76
N HIS A 124 12.25 5.03 10.40
CA HIS A 124 11.97 6.32 9.80
C HIS A 124 13.23 7.04 9.26
N ALA A 125 14.42 6.71 9.77
CA ALA A 125 15.69 7.26 9.30
C ALA A 125 15.99 6.92 7.82
N ARG A 126 15.58 5.74 7.34
CA ARG A 126 15.70 5.35 5.93
C ARG A 126 14.83 6.21 5.02
N PHE A 127 13.64 6.58 5.51
CA PHE A 127 12.60 7.17 4.67
C PHE A 127 12.46 8.69 4.75
N ARG A 128 12.85 9.31 5.86
CA ARG A 128 12.65 10.76 6.12
C ARG A 128 13.27 11.72 5.10
N GLY A 129 14.22 11.25 4.29
CA GLY A 129 14.83 12.04 3.21
C GLY A 129 13.97 12.10 1.94
N TYR A 130 13.03 11.18 1.78
CA TYR A 130 12.20 11.11 0.58
C TYR A 130 10.97 12.01 0.70
N PRO A 131 10.62 12.78 -0.36
CA PRO A 131 9.48 13.69 -0.33
C PRO A 131 8.13 12.98 -0.26
N TRP A 132 8.08 11.70 -0.63
CA TRP A 132 6.90 10.86 -0.57
C TRP A 132 6.65 10.27 0.83
N TYR A 133 7.62 10.30 1.75
CA TYR A 133 7.42 9.78 3.09
C TYR A 133 6.63 10.80 3.94
N GLY A 134 5.46 10.40 4.41
CA GLY A 134 4.52 11.27 5.10
C GLY A 134 4.75 11.38 6.60
N GLY A 135 5.20 10.29 7.23
CA GLY A 135 5.51 10.24 8.65
C GLY A 135 5.20 8.88 9.28
N HIS A 136 5.27 8.83 10.61
CA HIS A 136 5.10 7.62 11.41
C HIS A 136 4.46 7.92 12.77
N ARG A 137 4.01 6.87 13.46
CA ARG A 137 3.51 6.95 14.83
C ARG A 137 4.67 6.84 15.82
N GLY A 138 4.81 7.83 16.72
CA GLY A 138 5.78 7.75 17.83
C GLY A 138 7.23 7.76 17.34
N GLY A 139 8.07 6.89 17.92
CA GLY A 139 9.50 6.78 17.59
C GLY A 139 9.87 5.62 16.66
N SER A 140 8.93 4.76 16.29
CA SER A 140 9.13 3.64 15.37
C SER A 140 8.43 3.89 14.04
N ASN A 141 8.76 3.09 13.03
CA ASN A 141 8.13 3.09 11.71
C ASN A 141 7.04 2.01 11.59
N ASP A 142 6.69 1.34 12.69
CA ASP A 142 5.75 0.20 12.71
C ASP A 142 4.37 0.57 12.13
N CYS A 143 3.93 1.80 12.41
CA CYS A 143 2.82 2.44 11.71
C CYS A 143 3.35 3.69 11.01
N ASN A 144 3.18 3.76 9.69
CA ASN A 144 3.71 4.83 8.87
C ASN A 144 2.77 5.17 7.71
N TYR A 145 2.98 6.31 7.07
CA TYR A 145 2.24 6.66 5.86
C TYR A 145 3.12 7.35 4.84
N SER A 146 2.79 7.12 3.57
CA SER A 146 3.49 7.67 2.41
C SER A 146 2.50 8.15 1.37
N PHE A 147 2.95 9.03 0.48
CA PHE A 147 2.15 9.66 -0.56
C PHE A 147 2.70 9.33 -1.94
N PHE A 148 1.79 9.20 -2.91
CA PHE A 148 2.14 9.28 -4.32
C PHE A 148 0.98 9.90 -5.09
N ASN A 149 1.27 10.44 -6.26
CA ASN A 149 0.26 11.06 -7.11
C ASN A 149 0.39 10.52 -8.54
N TYR A 150 -0.72 10.45 -9.24
CA TYR A 150 -0.75 10.13 -10.67
C TYR A 150 -1.74 11.05 -11.38
N GLY A 151 -1.23 11.98 -12.19
CA GLY A 151 -2.03 13.10 -12.70
C GLY A 151 -2.70 13.86 -11.55
N LYS A 152 -4.05 13.95 -11.57
CA LYS A 152 -4.85 14.57 -10.50
C LYS A 152 -5.22 13.61 -9.37
N LEU A 153 -4.94 12.31 -9.51
CA LEU A 153 -5.20 11.33 -8.45
C LEU A 153 -4.13 11.49 -7.37
N GLN A 154 -4.57 11.70 -6.14
CA GLN A 154 -3.68 11.84 -4.99
C GLN A 154 -3.93 10.70 -4.02
N PHE A 155 -2.89 9.96 -3.69
CA PHE A 155 -2.98 8.74 -2.87
C PHE A 155 -2.19 8.87 -1.58
N MET A 156 -2.64 8.12 -0.58
CA MET A 156 -1.91 7.86 0.65
C MET A 156 -1.90 6.35 0.91
N VAL A 157 -0.73 5.79 1.16
CA VAL A 157 -0.58 4.42 1.69
C VAL A 157 -0.37 4.54 3.18
N LEU A 158 -1.26 3.92 3.97
CA LEU A 158 -1.20 3.88 5.42
C LEU A 158 -0.88 2.47 5.88
N ASN A 159 0.29 2.29 6.46
CA ASN A 159 0.77 1.03 7.02
C ASN A 159 0.42 0.92 8.50
N LEU A 160 -0.15 -0.22 8.87
CA LEU A 160 -0.39 -0.61 10.25
C LEU A 160 0.36 -1.92 10.54
N VAL A 161 1.06 -1.93 11.65
CA VAL A 161 1.71 -3.12 12.22
C VAL A 161 0.73 -4.28 12.39
N PHE A 162 1.23 -5.52 12.33
CA PHE A 162 0.43 -6.70 12.66
C PHE A 162 -0.32 -6.55 14.00
N GLY A 163 -1.64 -6.78 13.93
CA GLY A 163 -2.53 -6.67 15.09
C GLY A 163 -2.44 -5.29 15.75
N PRO A 164 -2.84 -4.19 15.08
CA PRO A 164 -2.71 -2.87 15.67
C PRO A 164 -3.58 -2.76 16.95
N THR A 165 -3.07 -2.06 17.94
CA THR A 165 -3.80 -1.70 19.17
C THR A 165 -4.86 -0.63 18.91
N ASP A 166 -5.77 -0.42 19.85
CA ASP A 166 -6.77 0.65 19.74
C ASP A 166 -6.13 2.05 19.64
N GLU A 167 -4.99 2.29 20.30
CA GLU A 167 -4.26 3.56 20.17
C GLU A 167 -3.61 3.75 18.79
N GLU A 168 -3.16 2.66 18.16
CA GLU A 168 -2.63 2.68 16.80
C GLU A 168 -3.75 2.92 15.79
N LEU A 169 -4.94 2.33 16.01
CA LEU A 169 -6.13 2.61 15.20
C LEU A 169 -6.65 4.04 15.39
N GLN A 170 -6.58 4.60 16.60
CA GLN A 170 -6.93 5.99 16.84
C GLN A 170 -5.98 6.94 16.09
N TRP A 171 -4.68 6.68 16.14
CA TRP A 171 -3.71 7.44 15.36
C TRP A 171 -4.00 7.33 13.85
N ALA A 172 -4.31 6.13 13.36
CA ALA A 172 -4.68 5.90 11.97
C ALA A 172 -5.91 6.74 11.55
N ASP A 173 -6.94 6.76 12.40
CA ASP A 173 -8.15 7.59 12.22
C ASP A 173 -7.82 9.08 12.12
N GLU A 174 -6.95 9.60 12.99
CA GLU A 174 -6.49 10.99 12.95
C GLU A 174 -5.76 11.34 11.65
N ILE A 175 -4.86 10.45 11.19
CA ILE A 175 -4.12 10.65 9.94
C ILE A 175 -5.06 10.63 8.73
N VAL A 176 -5.99 9.67 8.64
CA VAL A 176 -6.94 9.62 7.52
C VAL A 176 -7.86 10.84 7.49
N ARG A 177 -8.30 11.34 8.66
CA ARG A 177 -9.09 12.59 8.73
C ARG A 177 -8.30 13.81 8.27
N LYS A 178 -7.01 13.87 8.60
CA LYS A 178 -6.11 14.95 8.18
C LYS A 178 -5.96 15.01 6.65
N TYR A 179 -5.94 13.85 5.99
CA TYR A 179 -5.74 13.71 4.54
C TYR A 179 -7.01 13.23 3.81
N LYS A 180 -8.17 13.79 4.18
CA LYS A 180 -9.49 13.41 3.63
C LYS A 180 -9.63 13.58 2.11
N ASP A 181 -8.76 14.38 1.49
CA ASP A 181 -8.70 14.63 0.05
C ASP A 181 -7.90 13.55 -0.71
N LYS A 182 -7.19 12.67 0.01
CA LYS A 182 -6.39 11.58 -0.56
C LYS A 182 -7.17 10.28 -0.61
N ARG A 183 -6.93 9.51 -1.67
CA ARG A 183 -7.38 8.13 -1.84
C ARG A 183 -6.50 7.21 -1.02
N VAL A 184 -7.06 6.57 0.00
CA VAL A 184 -6.30 5.84 1.00
C VAL A 184 -6.32 4.34 0.72
N ILE A 185 -5.11 3.78 0.65
CA ILE A 185 -4.85 2.35 0.70
C ILE A 185 -4.34 2.05 2.11
N VAL A 186 -5.01 1.16 2.83
CA VAL A 186 -4.53 0.65 4.12
C VAL A 186 -3.79 -0.66 3.87
N ALA A 187 -2.57 -0.78 4.37
CA ALA A 187 -1.84 -2.03 4.39
C ALA A 187 -1.61 -2.47 5.83
N THR A 188 -1.84 -3.75 6.10
CA THR A 188 -1.60 -4.39 7.40
C THR A 188 -1.24 -5.84 7.18
N HIS A 189 -0.54 -6.46 8.12
CA HIS A 189 -0.10 -7.82 7.90
C HIS A 189 -1.27 -8.84 7.92
N GLY A 190 -2.15 -8.79 8.92
CA GLY A 190 -3.31 -9.70 9.02
C GLY A 190 -4.64 -8.96 8.93
N TYR A 191 -5.51 -9.35 7.98
CA TYR A 191 -6.83 -8.73 7.78
C TYR A 191 -7.84 -9.64 7.04
N LEU A 192 -7.53 -10.02 5.79
CA LEU A 192 -7.99 -11.23 5.07
C LEU A 192 -7.95 -12.54 5.86
N TYR A 193 -9.00 -13.37 5.82
CA TYR A 193 -8.84 -14.83 5.89
C TYR A 193 -8.94 -15.46 4.48
N PHE A 194 -8.49 -16.70 4.33
CA PHE A 194 -8.43 -17.40 3.02
C PHE A 194 -9.81 -17.89 2.52
N ASP A 195 -10.88 -17.60 3.24
CA ASP A 195 -12.26 -17.95 2.88
C ASP A 195 -13.09 -16.70 2.49
N ASP A 196 -12.41 -15.64 2.07
CA ASP A 196 -12.98 -14.33 1.69
C ASP A 196 -13.71 -13.59 2.82
N THR A 197 -13.56 -14.03 4.08
CA THR A 197 -14.04 -13.29 5.25
C THR A 197 -12.93 -12.47 5.90
N ARG A 198 -13.31 -11.48 6.71
CA ARG A 198 -12.34 -10.79 7.56
C ARG A 198 -11.91 -11.70 8.70
N LEU A 199 -10.61 -11.72 8.96
CA LEU A 199 -10.00 -12.42 10.09
C LEU A 199 -10.67 -11.98 11.39
N GLY A 200 -11.22 -12.95 12.12
CA GLY A 200 -11.87 -12.77 13.40
C GLY A 200 -11.16 -13.49 14.55
N GLU A 201 -11.73 -13.40 15.75
CA GLU A 201 -11.15 -13.93 16.99
C GLU A 201 -11.00 -15.46 17.01
N GLY A 202 -11.92 -16.17 16.34
CA GLY A 202 -11.93 -17.63 16.26
C GLY A 202 -10.82 -18.21 15.38
N ASP A 203 -10.38 -17.44 14.38
CA ASP A 203 -9.58 -17.94 13.27
C ASP A 203 -8.15 -18.26 13.68
N LEU A 204 -7.54 -19.23 13.00
CA LEU A 204 -6.24 -19.78 13.36
C LEU A 204 -5.11 -18.74 13.33
N PHE A 205 -5.19 -17.79 12.40
CA PHE A 205 -4.17 -16.77 12.19
C PHE A 205 -4.48 -15.46 12.94
N SER A 206 -5.50 -15.44 13.80
CA SER A 206 -5.90 -14.24 14.53
C SER A 206 -4.78 -13.71 15.46
N PRO A 207 -4.52 -12.38 15.50
CA PRO A 207 -3.62 -11.81 16.51
C PRO A 207 -4.09 -12.11 17.95
N HIS A 208 -5.37 -12.40 18.14
CA HIS A 208 -5.96 -12.86 19.41
C HIS A 208 -5.39 -14.18 19.94
N LYS A 209 -4.73 -14.99 19.10
CA LYS A 209 -4.00 -16.18 19.57
C LYS A 209 -2.82 -15.82 20.48
N LYS A 210 -2.40 -14.56 20.49
CA LYS A 210 -1.27 -14.06 21.29
C LYS A 210 -1.69 -13.02 22.31
N SER A 211 -2.55 -12.07 21.94
CA SER A 211 -3.07 -11.08 22.89
C SER A 211 -4.43 -10.55 22.46
N LYS A 212 -5.36 -10.48 23.41
CA LYS A 212 -6.73 -9.95 23.21
C LYS A 212 -6.78 -8.43 23.02
N ALA A 213 -5.69 -7.73 23.29
CA ALA A 213 -5.59 -6.29 23.12
C ALA A 213 -5.27 -5.87 21.67
N LEU A 214 -4.95 -6.83 20.80
CA LEU A 214 -4.62 -6.57 19.41
C LEU A 214 -5.88 -6.71 18.55
N ASN A 215 -6.04 -5.85 17.55
CA ASN A 215 -7.19 -5.90 16.66
C ASN A 215 -6.95 -6.87 15.50
N ASP A 216 -7.94 -7.72 15.22
CA ASP A 216 -8.02 -8.51 14.00
C ASP A 216 -8.67 -7.73 12.84
N GLY A 217 -8.84 -8.37 11.69
CA GLY A 217 -9.40 -7.74 10.49
C GLY A 217 -10.82 -7.21 10.70
N GLU A 218 -11.67 -7.96 11.38
CA GLU A 218 -13.05 -7.56 11.68
C GLU A 218 -13.09 -6.36 12.65
N GLN A 219 -12.25 -6.36 13.68
CA GLN A 219 -12.16 -5.22 14.60
C GLN A 219 -11.57 -3.97 13.94
N MET A 220 -10.56 -4.12 13.07
CA MET A 220 -10.04 -3.01 12.27
C MET A 220 -11.12 -2.41 11.35
N TRP A 221 -11.94 -3.27 10.73
CA TRP A 221 -13.08 -2.83 9.94
C TRP A 221 -14.10 -2.04 10.77
N GLU A 222 -14.53 -2.61 11.90
CA GLU A 222 -15.58 -2.01 12.73
C GLU A 222 -15.15 -0.75 13.46
N LYS A 223 -13.88 -0.65 13.88
CA LYS A 223 -13.37 0.49 14.65
C LYS A 223 -12.80 1.61 13.77
N PHE A 224 -12.29 1.30 12.58
CA PHE A 224 -11.52 2.26 11.77
C PHE A 224 -11.97 2.32 10.31
N VAL A 225 -11.77 1.24 9.53
CA VAL A 225 -11.86 1.31 8.06
C VAL A 225 -13.22 1.80 7.58
N ARG A 226 -14.32 1.25 8.11
CA ARG A 226 -15.68 1.56 7.63
C ARG A 226 -16.14 3.00 7.89
N HIS A 227 -15.40 3.79 8.68
CA HIS A 227 -15.79 5.16 9.03
C HIS A 227 -15.21 6.22 8.07
N HIS A 228 -14.32 5.83 7.15
CA HIS A 228 -13.66 6.72 6.21
C HIS A 228 -14.10 6.43 4.77
N ASP A 229 -14.61 7.44 4.08
CA ASP A 229 -15.09 7.38 2.69
C ASP A 229 -13.96 7.45 1.67
N ASN A 230 -12.81 7.97 2.08
CA ASN A 230 -11.63 8.07 1.26
C ASN A 230 -10.72 6.84 1.37
N ILE A 231 -11.02 5.87 2.26
CA ILE A 231 -10.42 4.53 2.20
C ILE A 231 -11.20 3.69 1.19
N PHE A 232 -10.50 3.18 0.18
CA PHE A 232 -11.10 2.36 -0.89
C PHE A 232 -10.49 0.97 -0.99
N LEU A 233 -9.31 0.76 -0.40
CA LEU A 233 -8.56 -0.48 -0.51
C LEU A 233 -7.87 -0.83 0.81
N VAL A 234 -7.99 -2.10 1.21
CA VAL A 234 -7.17 -2.73 2.25
C VAL A 234 -6.37 -3.88 1.62
N VAL A 235 -5.07 -3.96 1.89
CA VAL A 235 -4.19 -5.05 1.40
C VAL A 235 -3.49 -5.73 2.57
N SER A 236 -3.40 -7.07 2.53
CA SER A 236 -2.85 -7.88 3.62
C SER A 236 -2.18 -9.17 3.15
N GLY A 237 -1.33 -9.73 4.03
CA GLY A 237 -0.63 -11.00 3.88
C GLY A 237 -0.99 -11.97 5.02
N HIS A 238 0.00 -12.58 5.66
CA HIS A 238 -0.09 -13.38 6.90
C HIS A 238 -0.83 -14.72 6.80
N VAL A 239 -2.05 -14.68 6.29
CA VAL A 239 -2.94 -15.84 6.26
C VAL A 239 -2.48 -16.82 5.20
N LYS A 240 -2.30 -18.06 5.65
CA LYS A 240 -1.91 -19.22 4.83
C LYS A 240 -3.18 -19.96 4.41
N GLY A 241 -3.09 -20.90 3.48
CA GLY A 241 -4.24 -21.57 2.88
C GLY A 241 -3.95 -21.76 1.41
N ASP A 242 -4.90 -21.39 0.55
CA ASP A 242 -4.57 -21.01 -0.83
C ASP A 242 -3.78 -19.68 -0.90
N GLY A 243 -3.81 -18.89 0.18
CA GLY A 243 -3.02 -17.68 0.33
C GLY A 243 -3.63 -16.48 -0.40
N THR A 244 -4.92 -16.53 -0.71
CA THR A 244 -5.62 -15.45 -1.41
C THR A 244 -6.96 -15.14 -0.75
N GLY A 245 -7.49 -13.95 -1.01
CA GLY A 245 -8.82 -13.60 -0.58
C GLY A 245 -9.26 -12.26 -1.15
N PHE A 246 -10.54 -12.12 -1.47
CA PHE A 246 -11.14 -10.92 -2.00
C PHE A 246 -12.51 -10.64 -1.38
N LEU A 247 -12.65 -9.47 -0.76
CA LEU A 247 -13.93 -9.02 -0.21
C LEU A 247 -14.20 -7.56 -0.57
N THR A 248 -15.38 -7.28 -1.12
CA THR A 248 -15.90 -5.91 -1.19
C THR A 248 -16.93 -5.71 -0.10
N SER A 249 -16.73 -4.67 0.72
CA SER A 249 -17.67 -4.25 1.76
C SER A 249 -17.98 -2.77 1.62
N PHE A 250 -19.09 -2.32 2.21
CA PHE A 250 -19.50 -0.92 2.12
C PHE A 250 -19.25 -0.20 3.45
N GLY A 251 -18.51 0.91 3.38
CA GLY A 251 -18.33 1.81 4.51
C GLY A 251 -19.66 2.41 4.97
N LYS A 252 -19.67 3.10 6.11
CA LYS A 252 -20.88 3.73 6.68
C LYS A 252 -21.53 4.76 5.76
N ARG A 253 -20.78 5.32 4.81
CA ARG A 253 -21.28 6.28 3.80
C ARG A 253 -21.63 5.63 2.46
N GLY A 254 -21.62 4.30 2.39
CA GLY A 254 -21.91 3.54 1.17
C GLY A 254 -20.75 3.49 0.16
N ASN A 255 -19.56 3.99 0.51
CA ASN A 255 -18.38 3.83 -0.32
C ASN A 255 -17.93 2.37 -0.35
N PRO A 256 -17.62 1.79 -1.54
CA PRO A 256 -17.03 0.47 -1.61
C PRO A 256 -15.60 0.50 -1.04
N VAL A 257 -15.28 -0.54 -0.28
CA VAL A 257 -13.92 -0.83 0.21
C VAL A 257 -13.57 -2.25 -0.22
N HIS A 258 -12.59 -2.34 -1.11
CA HIS A 258 -12.05 -3.61 -1.58
C HIS A 258 -10.96 -4.07 -0.61
N GLN A 259 -10.91 -5.35 -0.32
CA GLN A 259 -10.03 -5.94 0.68
C GLN A 259 -9.34 -7.13 0.02
N LEU A 260 -8.01 -7.13 0.01
CA LEU A 260 -7.17 -8.13 -0.67
C LEU A 260 -6.29 -8.87 0.33
N LEU A 261 -6.21 -10.18 0.15
CA LEU A 261 -5.20 -11.04 0.77
C LEU A 261 -4.30 -11.63 -0.33
N ALA A 262 -2.99 -11.58 -0.12
CA ALA A 262 -2.01 -12.31 -0.91
C ALA A 262 -0.88 -12.82 0.00
N ASN A 263 -0.63 -14.12 -0.02
CA ASN A 263 0.45 -14.77 0.70
C ASN A 263 0.89 -16.03 -0.04
N TYR A 264 2.11 -16.02 -0.58
CA TYR A 264 2.63 -17.13 -1.37
C TYR A 264 3.61 -18.01 -0.60
N GLN A 265 3.80 -17.81 0.71
CA GLN A 265 4.83 -18.52 1.48
C GLN A 265 4.65 -20.05 1.49
N LYS A 266 3.47 -20.55 1.12
CA LYS A 266 3.13 -21.97 1.00
C LYS A 266 3.21 -22.53 -0.42
N SER A 267 3.41 -21.68 -1.43
CA SER A 267 3.63 -22.12 -2.80
C SER A 267 5.02 -22.79 -2.94
N PRO A 268 5.30 -23.52 -4.03
CA PRO A 268 6.59 -24.18 -4.23
C PRO A 268 7.78 -23.22 -4.14
N ASN A 269 8.96 -23.78 -3.84
CA ASN A 269 10.24 -23.05 -3.78
C ASN A 269 10.21 -21.76 -2.93
N SER A 270 9.57 -21.83 -1.76
CA SER A 270 9.39 -20.69 -0.83
C SER A 270 8.47 -19.57 -1.34
N GLY A 271 7.72 -19.81 -2.42
CA GLY A 271 6.76 -18.87 -2.97
C GLY A 271 6.95 -18.54 -4.45
N ASP A 272 7.90 -19.18 -5.15
CA ASP A 272 8.18 -18.99 -6.58
C ASP A 272 8.32 -17.52 -7.04
N GLY A 273 8.68 -16.59 -6.15
CA GLY A 273 8.79 -15.17 -6.45
C GLY A 273 7.46 -14.45 -6.74
N TRP A 274 6.30 -15.06 -6.48
CA TRP A 274 5.01 -14.43 -6.80
C TRP A 274 4.81 -13.07 -6.11
N LEU A 275 4.33 -12.07 -6.85
CA LEU A 275 3.91 -10.75 -6.37
C LEU A 275 2.57 -10.37 -7.01
N ARG A 276 1.89 -9.35 -6.48
CA ARG A 276 0.66 -8.81 -7.07
C ARG A 276 0.91 -7.50 -7.80
N ILE A 277 0.41 -7.39 -9.01
CA ILE A 277 0.32 -6.14 -9.76
C ILE A 277 -1.13 -5.66 -9.67
N LEU A 278 -1.32 -4.47 -9.11
CA LEU A 278 -2.61 -3.76 -9.09
C LEU A 278 -2.54 -2.69 -10.17
N LYS A 279 -3.12 -2.99 -11.33
CA LYS A 279 -3.14 -2.11 -12.49
C LYS A 279 -4.41 -1.26 -12.48
N PHE A 280 -4.24 0.02 -12.22
CA PHE A 280 -5.28 1.02 -12.26
C PHE A 280 -5.53 1.39 -13.72
N LYS A 281 -6.80 1.34 -14.13
CA LYS A 281 -7.29 1.65 -15.48
C LYS A 281 -8.25 2.86 -15.42
N PRO A 282 -7.73 4.09 -15.40
CA PRO A 282 -8.53 5.30 -15.19
C PRO A 282 -9.66 5.50 -16.21
N GLU A 283 -9.44 5.16 -17.48
CA GLU A 283 -10.47 5.28 -18.53
C GLU A 283 -11.66 4.34 -18.29
N ALA A 284 -11.40 3.18 -17.69
CA ALA A 284 -12.40 2.16 -17.42
C ALA A 284 -12.99 2.26 -16.00
N ASN A 285 -12.48 3.13 -15.12
CA ASN A 285 -12.80 3.15 -13.69
C ASN A 285 -12.64 1.76 -13.03
N LYS A 286 -11.54 1.06 -13.34
CA LYS A 286 -11.28 -0.28 -12.83
C LYS A 286 -9.88 -0.45 -12.27
N ILE A 287 -9.73 -1.38 -11.34
CA ILE A 287 -8.43 -1.89 -10.92
C ILE A 287 -8.39 -3.38 -11.26
N GLN A 288 -7.39 -3.76 -12.04
CA GLN A 288 -7.08 -5.16 -12.33
C GLN A 288 -6.04 -5.65 -11.33
N VAL A 289 -6.31 -6.77 -10.69
CA VAL A 289 -5.35 -7.52 -9.89
C VAL A 289 -4.83 -8.67 -10.74
N ILE A 290 -3.52 -8.82 -10.85
CA ILE A 290 -2.89 -9.99 -11.48
C ILE A 290 -1.65 -10.42 -10.69
N ALA A 291 -1.47 -11.72 -10.47
CA ALA A 291 -0.24 -12.23 -9.88
C ALA A 291 0.80 -12.51 -10.96
N TYR A 292 2.05 -12.12 -10.70
CA TYR A 292 3.19 -12.34 -11.59
C TYR A 292 4.38 -12.91 -10.79
N SER A 293 5.08 -13.87 -11.37
CA SER A 293 6.34 -14.39 -10.84
C SER A 293 7.48 -13.99 -11.78
N PRO A 294 8.48 -13.23 -11.31
CA PRO A 294 9.70 -12.96 -12.05
C PRO A 294 10.65 -14.17 -12.10
N VAL A 295 10.54 -15.11 -11.16
CA VAL A 295 11.33 -16.35 -11.13
C VAL A 295 10.86 -17.30 -12.25
N LEU A 296 9.55 -17.47 -12.37
CA LEU A 296 8.94 -18.32 -13.40
C LEU A 296 8.74 -17.57 -14.72
N ASN A 297 8.79 -16.23 -14.68
CA ASN A 297 8.39 -15.32 -15.76
C ASN A 297 6.98 -15.64 -16.28
N GLN A 298 6.02 -15.76 -15.35
CA GLN A 298 4.64 -16.18 -15.64
C GLN A 298 3.62 -15.32 -14.91
N TYR A 299 2.47 -15.11 -15.56
CA TYR A 299 1.26 -14.63 -14.91
C TYR A 299 0.44 -15.81 -14.42
N ASN A 300 -0.26 -15.63 -13.31
CA ASN A 300 -1.24 -16.61 -12.83
C ASN A 300 -2.65 -16.15 -13.22
N GLU A 301 -3.24 -16.85 -14.20
CA GLU A 301 -4.56 -16.55 -14.77
C GLU A 301 -5.72 -17.19 -14.00
N ASN A 302 -5.45 -17.90 -12.89
CA ASN A 302 -6.52 -18.41 -12.02
C ASN A 302 -7.36 -17.22 -11.49
N PRO A 303 -8.70 -17.32 -11.42
CA PRO A 303 -9.57 -16.24 -10.93
C PRO A 303 -9.18 -15.62 -9.59
N ASP A 304 -8.63 -16.39 -8.65
CA ASP A 304 -8.18 -15.85 -7.35
C ASP A 304 -6.92 -14.99 -7.50
N HIS A 305 -6.23 -15.17 -8.63
CA HIS A 305 -4.98 -14.52 -8.99
C HIS A 305 -5.13 -13.40 -10.04
N SER A 306 -6.19 -13.43 -10.84
CA SER A 306 -6.43 -12.51 -11.97
C SER A 306 -7.90 -12.11 -12.05
N PHE A 307 -8.21 -10.89 -11.62
CA PHE A 307 -9.59 -10.35 -11.58
C PHE A 307 -9.61 -8.82 -11.66
N GLU A 308 -10.80 -8.24 -11.82
CA GLU A 308 -11.00 -6.79 -11.83
C GLU A 308 -12.10 -6.37 -10.86
N PHE A 309 -12.00 -5.16 -10.32
CA PHE A 309 -13.07 -4.51 -9.57
C PHE A 309 -13.19 -3.04 -9.94
N GLU A 310 -14.39 -2.49 -9.76
CA GLU A 310 -14.71 -1.10 -10.07
C GLU A 310 -14.10 -0.14 -9.04
N TYR A 311 -13.56 0.98 -9.49
CA TYR A 311 -13.06 2.06 -8.65
C TYR A 311 -13.11 3.41 -9.38
N ASP A 312 -13.82 4.37 -8.80
CA ASP A 312 -13.97 5.70 -9.41
C ASP A 312 -12.68 6.54 -9.32
N MET A 313 -12.01 6.68 -10.47
CA MET A 313 -10.84 7.53 -10.65
C MET A 313 -11.18 8.85 -11.33
N ARG A 314 -12.40 9.00 -11.84
CA ARG A 314 -12.82 10.19 -12.61
C ARG A 314 -13.65 11.16 -11.76
N GLY A 315 -14.08 10.75 -10.57
CA GLY A 315 -14.95 11.55 -9.70
C GLY A 315 -16.40 11.58 -10.20
N GLU A 316 -16.74 10.65 -11.10
CA GLU A 316 -18.10 10.44 -11.57
C GLU A 316 -18.74 9.46 -10.59
N LYS A 317 -19.61 9.98 -9.69
CA LYS A 317 -20.37 9.13 -8.76
C LYS A 317 -20.92 7.92 -9.51
N ILE A 318 -20.47 6.73 -9.13
CA ILE A 318 -21.07 5.47 -9.56
C ILE A 318 -22.45 5.44 -8.89
N ASN A 319 -23.49 5.67 -9.71
CA ASN A 319 -24.89 5.61 -9.30
C ASN A 319 -25.32 4.18 -9.00
#